data_AF-A0A4R6ICH5-F1
#
_entry.id   AF-A0A4R6ICH5-F1
#
_cell.length_a   1.000
_cell.length_b   1.000
_cell.length_c   1.000
_cell.angle_alpha   90.00
_cell.angle_beta   90.00
_cell.angle_gamma   90.00
#
_symmetry.space_group_name_H-M   'P 1'
#
loop_
_entity.id
_entity.type
_entity.pdbx_description
1 polymer ?
#
loop_
_entity_poly.entity_id
_entity_poly.type
_entity_poly.pdbx_seq_one_letter_code
_entity_poly.pdbx_strand_id
1 'polypeptide(L)'
;MKQKLQLLTLLISLQCTAVSYAQNATKDAEAAKSLRERFQSGSAEISNYNTACYLALEGDKALALTYLKKAIYSDGFSNLKTIENDTDLISLHSDPQWASLVKAVADKGDQSKKVTFFYNQPAFWESKALKTSYAANISADEKVAGLSKFWSEAKYNFVNFDLIPNLNFDSLYFAYLPKVRETKSTYDYYRLMSEFCAQLKDGHTNVFAPDALTNEVYSRPLLRSRLIENKVLIVGVFDKELEKQGITLGQEILSVNGLPVKEYAAKNVTPYQSASTPQDQDVRSFEYSLFSGSSAEPIKLELADAAGRKSTYTINRIKPADRPVIPGAGPFEFKMLKGNVAYIALNGFDNDSCAKAFAKNFPEISKADAIIFDVRNNGGGSSSVGWNILSYLIDKAQPISAWYTRDYKPSYRAWQNPQQNFGSGNSLQPNGKFLYTKPVIVLTGPKTYSAAEDFAAAFKSLNRGLVLGKASGGSSGQPLSITLPGDLSARICTKRDKLANGTDFVGIGVLPDKVVGQTVADFRKGIDTDLEAALKELKK
;
A
#
# COMPACT_ATOMS: atom_id res chain seq x y z
N MET A 1 -48.89 -62.08 -0.08
CA MET A 1 -49.04 -61.36 -1.37
C MET A 1 -47.69 -60.71 -1.65
N LYS A 2 -46.94 -61.10 -2.68
CA LYS A 2 -47.12 -60.74 -4.11
C LYS A 2 -47.02 -59.22 -4.37
N GLN A 3 -46.27 -58.70 -5.34
CA GLN A 3 -45.16 -59.27 -6.14
C GLN A 3 -44.46 -58.13 -6.90
N LYS A 4 -43.13 -58.23 -7.03
CA LYS A 4 -42.33 -58.04 -8.26
C LYS A 4 -42.92 -57.25 -9.46
N LEU A 5 -42.12 -56.28 -9.91
CA LEU A 5 -41.42 -56.26 -11.22
C LEU A 5 -42.25 -56.32 -12.52
N GLN A 6 -42.20 -55.23 -13.29
CA GLN A 6 -42.02 -55.22 -14.75
C GLN A 6 -40.73 -54.41 -15.01
N LEU A 7 -39.64 -54.88 -15.67
CA LEU A 7 -39.49 -55.39 -17.05
C LEU A 7 -40.06 -54.39 -18.10
N LEU A 8 -39.43 -54.07 -19.23
CA LEU A 8 -38.16 -54.43 -19.89
C LEU A 8 -37.94 -53.29 -20.93
N THR A 9 -36.76 -52.83 -21.33
CA THR A 9 -35.94 -53.40 -22.42
C THR A 9 -34.69 -52.53 -22.65
N LEU A 10 -33.65 -53.13 -23.23
CA LEU A 10 -32.29 -52.63 -23.32
C LEU A 10 -31.78 -52.69 -24.78
N LEU A 11 -30.99 -51.67 -25.18
CA LEU A 11 -29.94 -51.69 -26.23
C LEU A 11 -30.28 -51.81 -27.74
N ILE A 12 -29.38 -51.16 -28.52
CA ILE A 12 -29.21 -51.08 -30.00
C ILE A 12 -30.14 -50.03 -30.67
N SER A 13 -29.70 -49.13 -31.59
CA SER A 13 -28.41 -48.91 -32.27
C SER A 13 -27.96 -47.43 -32.44
N LEU A 14 -26.68 -47.28 -32.83
CA LEU A 14 -25.89 -46.12 -33.28
C LEU A 14 -26.51 -44.95 -34.10
N GLN A 15 -25.89 -43.78 -33.84
CA GLN A 15 -25.42 -42.70 -34.76
C GLN A 15 -26.22 -41.40 -35.00
N CYS A 16 -25.47 -40.29 -34.82
CA CYS A 16 -25.70 -38.90 -35.22
C CYS A 16 -26.89 -38.16 -34.54
N THR A 17 -26.72 -36.94 -34.00
CA THR A 17 -25.65 -35.93 -34.13
C THR A 17 -25.23 -35.31 -32.79
N ALA A 18 -23.99 -34.82 -32.72
CA ALA A 18 -23.49 -34.06 -31.57
C ALA A 18 -23.74 -32.55 -31.76
N VAL A 19 -24.51 -31.92 -30.86
CA VAL A 19 -24.41 -30.47 -30.53
C VAL A 19 -24.88 -30.26 -29.07
N SER A 20 -23.96 -30.03 -28.14
CA SER A 20 -24.20 -29.30 -26.87
C SER A 20 -22.94 -29.12 -26.01
N TYR A 21 -21.95 -30.01 -26.10
CA TYR A 21 -20.74 -29.97 -25.26
C TYR A 21 -19.65 -28.95 -25.68
N ALA A 22 -20.03 -27.89 -26.40
CA ALA A 22 -19.10 -26.92 -27.01
C ALA A 22 -19.02 -25.55 -26.31
N GLN A 23 -19.85 -25.25 -25.30
CA GLN A 23 -19.95 -23.90 -24.72
C GLN A 23 -19.26 -23.68 -23.36
N ASN A 24 -18.76 -24.73 -22.69
CA ASN A 24 -17.92 -24.58 -21.48
C ASN A 24 -16.42 -24.80 -21.74
N ALA A 25 -16.04 -25.64 -22.71
CA ALA A 25 -14.62 -25.87 -23.04
C ALA A 25 -13.91 -24.61 -23.57
N THR A 26 -14.64 -23.66 -24.14
CA THR A 26 -14.08 -22.41 -24.68
C THR A 26 -13.69 -21.40 -23.60
N LYS A 27 -14.43 -21.32 -22.48
CA LYS A 27 -14.07 -20.45 -21.36
C LYS A 27 -12.79 -20.90 -20.65
N ASP A 28 -12.65 -22.21 -20.42
CA ASP A 28 -11.46 -22.77 -19.79
C ASP A 28 -10.25 -22.70 -20.73
N ALA A 29 -10.46 -22.89 -22.05
CA ALA A 29 -9.39 -22.71 -23.05
C ALA A 29 -8.91 -21.26 -23.17
N GLU A 30 -9.81 -20.25 -23.13
CA GLU A 30 -9.41 -18.84 -23.11
C GLU A 30 -8.76 -18.42 -21.79
N ALA A 31 -9.24 -18.94 -20.65
CA ALA A 31 -8.61 -18.73 -19.35
C ALA A 31 -7.20 -19.33 -19.30
N ALA A 32 -7.03 -20.59 -19.71
CA ALA A 32 -5.74 -21.26 -19.81
C ALA A 32 -4.80 -20.55 -20.78
N LYS A 33 -5.29 -20.12 -21.96
CA LYS A 33 -4.51 -19.35 -22.95
C LYS A 33 -4.08 -17.98 -22.42
N SER A 34 -4.96 -17.27 -21.71
CA SER A 34 -4.63 -16.02 -21.01
C SER A 34 -3.55 -16.23 -19.93
N LEU A 35 -3.63 -17.34 -19.18
CA LEU A 35 -2.63 -17.72 -18.19
C LEU A 35 -1.29 -18.10 -18.86
N ARG A 36 -1.34 -18.77 -20.01
CA ARG A 36 -0.19 -19.17 -20.85
C ARG A 36 0.57 -17.97 -21.41
N GLU A 37 -0.15 -17.02 -21.98
CA GLU A 37 0.42 -15.77 -22.49
C GLU A 37 1.04 -14.94 -21.34
N ARG A 38 0.45 -14.98 -20.14
CA ARG A 38 1.01 -14.35 -18.93
C ARG A 38 2.26 -15.04 -18.40
N PHE A 39 2.31 -16.37 -18.42
CA PHE A 39 3.47 -17.15 -17.97
C PHE A 39 4.66 -17.00 -18.92
N GLN A 40 4.42 -17.12 -20.24
CA GLN A 40 5.48 -16.98 -21.25
C GLN A 40 6.06 -15.56 -21.32
N SER A 41 5.24 -14.53 -21.08
CA SER A 41 5.67 -13.13 -20.99
C SER A 41 6.32 -12.74 -19.64
N GLY A 42 6.35 -13.64 -18.66
CA GLY A 42 6.85 -13.33 -17.30
C GLY A 42 6.01 -12.29 -16.56
N SER A 43 4.77 -12.06 -16.98
CA SER A 43 3.90 -11.00 -16.45
C SER A 43 2.99 -11.47 -15.31
N ALA A 44 3.52 -12.35 -14.45
CA ALA A 44 2.90 -12.69 -13.18
C ALA A 44 3.94 -13.31 -12.23
N GLU A 45 4.11 -12.72 -11.04
CA GLU A 45 4.40 -13.57 -9.89
C GLU A 45 3.13 -14.34 -9.57
N ILE A 46 3.26 -15.66 -9.61
CA ILE A 46 2.20 -16.59 -9.32
C ILE A 46 2.71 -17.40 -8.13
N SER A 47 1.93 -17.49 -7.05
CA SER A 47 2.27 -18.36 -5.92
C SER A 47 2.61 -19.78 -6.41
N ASN A 48 3.44 -20.55 -5.72
CA ASN A 48 3.78 -21.88 -6.24
C ASN A 48 2.52 -22.76 -6.41
N TYR A 49 1.45 -22.48 -5.65
CA TYR A 49 0.13 -23.10 -5.83
C TYR A 49 -0.50 -22.75 -7.18
N ASN A 50 -0.74 -21.47 -7.46
CA ASN A 50 -1.36 -21.04 -8.72
C ASN A 50 -0.46 -21.39 -9.94
N THR A 51 0.86 -21.51 -9.74
CA THR A 51 1.81 -21.97 -10.77
C THR A 51 1.61 -23.45 -11.07
N ALA A 52 1.32 -24.27 -10.06
CA ALA A 52 0.95 -25.67 -10.23
C ALA A 52 -0.35 -25.81 -11.03
N CYS A 53 -1.39 -25.01 -10.70
CA CYS A 53 -2.66 -24.99 -11.43
C CYS A 53 -2.44 -24.69 -12.93
N TYR A 54 -1.65 -23.66 -13.25
CA TYR A 54 -1.30 -23.34 -14.64
C TYR A 54 -0.61 -24.49 -15.37
N LEU A 55 0.41 -25.10 -14.76
CA LEU A 55 1.17 -26.20 -15.38
C LEU A 55 0.32 -27.47 -15.53
N ALA A 56 -0.62 -27.71 -14.62
CA ALA A 56 -1.56 -28.81 -14.68
C ALA A 56 -2.58 -28.66 -15.83
N LEU A 57 -3.01 -27.43 -16.13
CA LEU A 57 -3.84 -27.09 -17.30
C LEU A 57 -3.08 -27.21 -18.62
N GLU A 58 -1.80 -26.82 -18.67
CA GLU A 58 -0.93 -27.00 -19.84
C GLU A 58 -0.52 -28.48 -20.09
N GLY A 59 -0.81 -29.37 -19.14
CA GLY A 59 -0.48 -30.80 -19.22
C GLY A 59 0.92 -31.18 -18.77
N ASP A 60 1.75 -30.22 -18.31
CA ASP A 60 3.06 -30.51 -17.69
C ASP A 60 2.87 -30.95 -16.23
N LYS A 61 2.38 -32.18 -16.06
CA LYS A 61 2.10 -32.77 -14.75
C LYS A 61 3.34 -32.83 -13.86
N ALA A 62 4.52 -33.07 -14.43
CA ALA A 62 5.76 -33.23 -13.68
C ALA A 62 6.20 -31.91 -13.05
N LEU A 63 6.16 -30.81 -13.82
CA LEU A 63 6.48 -29.49 -13.29
C LEU A 63 5.36 -28.96 -12.38
N ALA A 64 4.09 -29.23 -12.72
CA ALA A 64 2.94 -28.90 -11.86
C ALA A 64 3.08 -29.51 -10.45
N LEU A 65 3.37 -30.81 -10.36
CA LEU A 65 3.61 -31.50 -9.08
C LEU A 65 4.84 -30.96 -8.33
N THR A 66 5.85 -30.47 -9.05
CA THR A 66 7.03 -29.82 -8.45
C THR A 66 6.67 -28.49 -7.80
N TYR A 67 5.86 -27.67 -8.48
CA TYR A 67 5.37 -26.40 -7.92
C TYR A 67 4.32 -26.62 -6.82
N LEU A 68 3.46 -27.65 -6.94
CA LEU A 68 2.51 -28.01 -5.88
C LEU A 68 3.24 -28.45 -4.60
N LYS A 69 4.35 -29.19 -4.72
CA LYS A 69 5.24 -29.48 -3.59
C LYS A 69 5.84 -28.21 -2.98
N LYS A 70 6.35 -27.27 -3.78
CA LYS A 70 6.84 -25.97 -3.26
C LYS A 70 5.74 -25.22 -2.51
N ALA A 71 4.52 -25.17 -3.05
CA ALA A 71 3.39 -24.54 -2.38
C ALA A 71 3.12 -25.15 -1.00
N ILE A 72 3.06 -26.48 -0.93
CA ILE A 72 2.72 -27.21 0.29
C ILE A 72 3.87 -27.12 1.31
N TYR A 73 5.11 -27.37 0.89
CA TYR A 73 6.24 -27.52 1.79
C TYR A 73 7.02 -26.22 2.06
N SER A 74 7.18 -25.35 1.06
CA SER A 74 7.92 -24.08 1.16
C SER A 74 7.01 -22.89 1.48
N ASP A 75 5.89 -22.73 0.76
CA ASP A 75 4.99 -21.57 0.93
C ASP A 75 3.99 -21.76 2.09
N GLY A 76 3.89 -22.99 2.63
CA GLY A 76 3.00 -23.31 3.75
C GLY A 76 1.52 -23.47 3.38
N PHE A 77 1.19 -23.73 2.11
CA PHE A 77 -0.18 -23.96 1.66
C PHE A 77 -0.83 -25.13 2.44
N SER A 78 -1.98 -24.83 3.08
CA SER A 78 -2.66 -25.73 4.03
C SER A 78 -4.19 -25.79 3.84
N ASN A 79 -4.72 -25.24 2.74
CA ASN A 79 -6.15 -25.23 2.48
C ASN A 79 -6.60 -26.50 1.74
N LEU A 80 -6.99 -27.53 2.50
CA LEU A 80 -7.45 -28.82 2.00
C LEU A 80 -8.65 -28.68 1.04
N LYS A 81 -9.64 -27.86 1.38
CA LYS A 81 -10.83 -27.68 0.55
C LYS A 81 -10.49 -27.06 -0.80
N THR A 82 -9.48 -26.19 -0.87
CA THR A 82 -9.02 -25.63 -2.14
C THR A 82 -8.40 -26.73 -3.01
N ILE A 83 -7.35 -27.42 -2.55
CA ILE A 83 -6.65 -28.43 -3.37
C ILE A 83 -7.55 -29.61 -3.82
N GLU A 84 -8.56 -30.00 -3.04
CA GLU A 84 -9.49 -31.09 -3.40
C GLU A 84 -10.53 -30.70 -4.46
N ASN A 85 -10.91 -29.43 -4.53
CA ASN A 85 -12.00 -28.94 -5.40
C ASN A 85 -11.51 -28.05 -6.55
N ASP A 86 -10.20 -27.82 -6.64
CA ASP A 86 -9.60 -27.01 -7.70
C ASP A 86 -9.65 -27.74 -9.04
N THR A 87 -10.48 -27.25 -9.95
CA THR A 87 -10.68 -27.84 -11.27
C THR A 87 -9.41 -27.85 -12.11
N ASP A 88 -8.50 -26.90 -11.86
CA ASP A 88 -7.25 -26.76 -12.60
C ASP A 88 -6.28 -27.91 -12.29
N LEU A 89 -6.41 -28.55 -11.13
CA LEU A 89 -5.57 -29.66 -10.68
C LEU A 89 -6.13 -31.05 -11.01
N ILE A 90 -7.32 -31.16 -11.62
CA ILE A 90 -7.96 -32.44 -11.98
C ILE A 90 -7.02 -33.36 -12.76
N SER A 91 -6.17 -32.81 -13.63
CA SER A 91 -5.21 -33.59 -14.43
C SER A 91 -4.18 -34.33 -13.56
N LEU A 92 -3.96 -33.89 -12.32
CA LEU A 92 -3.06 -34.48 -11.32
C LEU A 92 -3.74 -35.48 -10.38
N HIS A 93 -5.09 -35.52 -10.30
CA HIS A 93 -5.82 -36.33 -9.31
C HIS A 93 -5.54 -37.84 -9.43
N SER A 94 -5.16 -38.30 -10.62
CA SER A 94 -4.77 -39.70 -10.91
C SER A 94 -3.26 -39.97 -10.80
N ASP A 95 -2.44 -38.98 -10.45
CA ASP A 95 -1.01 -39.19 -10.22
C ASP A 95 -0.78 -39.92 -8.88
N PRO A 96 0.13 -40.92 -8.81
CA PRO A 96 0.43 -41.64 -7.57
C PRO A 96 0.83 -40.74 -6.39
N GLN A 97 1.37 -39.54 -6.65
CA GLN A 97 1.78 -38.60 -5.60
C GLN A 97 0.60 -37.79 -5.04
N TRP A 98 -0.53 -37.69 -5.76
CA TRP A 98 -1.66 -36.83 -5.38
C TRP A 98 -2.15 -37.08 -3.96
N ALA A 99 -2.42 -38.35 -3.62
CA ALA A 99 -2.91 -38.72 -2.29
C ALA A 99 -1.94 -38.32 -1.16
N SER A 100 -0.62 -38.35 -1.41
CA SER A 100 0.39 -37.91 -0.45
C SER A 100 0.46 -36.39 -0.29
N LEU A 101 0.21 -35.63 -1.38
CA LEU A 101 0.20 -34.16 -1.36
C LEU A 101 -1.07 -33.64 -0.68
N VAL A 102 -2.23 -34.20 -1.01
CA VAL A 102 -3.51 -33.91 -0.33
C VAL A 102 -3.40 -34.25 1.15
N LYS A 103 -2.81 -35.40 1.51
CA LYS A 103 -2.54 -35.74 2.91
C LYS A 103 -1.61 -34.74 3.59
N ALA A 104 -0.52 -34.30 2.95
CA ALA A 104 0.38 -33.30 3.53
C ALA A 104 -0.32 -31.94 3.77
N VAL A 105 -1.24 -31.54 2.89
CA VAL A 105 -2.11 -30.37 3.10
C VAL A 105 -3.08 -30.60 4.27
N ALA A 106 -3.70 -31.78 4.35
CA ALA A 106 -4.59 -32.15 5.45
C ALA A 106 -3.87 -32.15 6.80
N ASP A 107 -2.68 -32.76 6.89
CA ASP A 107 -1.86 -32.84 8.09
C ASP A 107 -1.40 -31.43 8.54
N LYS A 108 -1.03 -30.54 7.61
CA LYS A 108 -0.74 -29.12 7.92
C LYS A 108 -1.99 -28.34 8.35
N GLY A 109 -3.13 -28.57 7.68
CA GLY A 109 -4.43 -27.99 8.03
C GLY A 109 -5.04 -28.55 9.33
N ASP A 110 -4.53 -29.67 9.84
CA ASP A 110 -4.87 -30.25 11.14
C ASP A 110 -3.90 -29.77 12.23
N GLN A 111 -2.62 -29.57 11.91
CA GLN A 111 -1.68 -28.87 12.80
C GLN A 111 -2.14 -27.45 13.13
N SER A 112 -2.70 -26.70 12.16
CA SER A 112 -3.29 -25.38 12.43
C SER A 112 -4.61 -25.41 13.23
N LYS A 113 -5.31 -26.55 13.25
CA LYS A 113 -6.50 -26.77 14.10
C LYS A 113 -6.16 -27.19 15.53
N LYS A 114 -5.03 -27.88 15.74
CA LYS A 114 -4.71 -28.53 17.02
C LYS A 114 -4.47 -27.59 18.19
N VAL A 115 -4.12 -26.31 17.95
CA VAL A 115 -4.19 -25.25 19.00
C VAL A 115 -4.62 -23.92 18.39
N THR A 116 -5.91 -23.75 18.08
CA THR A 116 -6.48 -22.39 17.99
C THR A 116 -6.68 -21.84 19.40
N PHE A 117 -5.66 -21.17 19.93
CA PHE A 117 -5.79 -20.43 21.19
C PHE A 117 -6.99 -19.48 21.14
N PHE A 118 -7.69 -19.31 22.26
CA PHE A 118 -8.91 -18.48 22.33
C PHE A 118 -8.68 -17.05 21.80
N TYR A 119 -7.51 -16.46 22.10
CA TYR A 119 -7.10 -15.14 21.62
C TYR A 119 -6.70 -15.07 20.14
N ASN A 120 -6.70 -16.17 19.40
CA ASN A 120 -6.55 -16.15 17.93
C ASN A 120 -7.90 -15.93 17.21
N GLN A 121 -9.02 -15.96 17.93
CA GLN A 121 -10.35 -15.76 17.36
C GLN A 121 -10.59 -14.27 17.08
N PRO A 122 -11.04 -13.87 15.86
CA PRO A 122 -11.30 -12.46 15.55
C PRO A 122 -12.28 -11.78 16.53
N ALA A 123 -13.26 -12.52 17.04
CA ALA A 123 -14.24 -12.00 18.00
C ALA A 123 -13.65 -11.59 19.37
N PHE A 124 -12.43 -12.04 19.71
CA PHE A 124 -11.72 -11.63 20.92
C PHE A 124 -11.22 -10.18 20.83
N TRP A 125 -10.59 -9.82 19.71
CA TRP A 125 -10.07 -8.46 19.45
C TRP A 125 -11.15 -7.52 18.88
N GLU A 126 -12.05 -8.06 18.07
CA GLU A 126 -13.05 -7.31 17.31
C GLU A 126 -14.49 -7.68 17.74
N SER A 127 -14.75 -7.50 19.03
CA SER A 127 -16.06 -7.73 19.65
C SER A 127 -17.19 -6.93 18.99
N LYS A 128 -18.31 -7.60 18.71
CA LYS A 128 -19.53 -6.98 18.17
C LYS A 128 -20.08 -5.85 19.06
N ALA A 129 -19.85 -5.90 20.38
CA ALA A 129 -20.33 -4.88 21.32
C ALA A 129 -19.66 -3.50 21.14
N LEU A 130 -18.47 -3.44 20.53
CA LEU A 130 -17.76 -2.19 20.22
C LEU A 130 -17.88 -1.77 18.74
N LYS A 131 -18.59 -2.56 17.92
CA LYS A 131 -18.89 -2.27 16.52
C LYS A 131 -20.28 -1.66 16.39
N THR A 132 -20.48 -0.51 17.03
CA THR A 132 -21.72 0.23 16.94
C THR A 132 -21.76 1.03 15.63
N SER A 133 -22.94 1.04 15.00
CA SER A 133 -23.15 1.76 13.75
C SER A 133 -23.10 3.27 13.92
N TYR A 134 -22.84 3.99 12.83
CA TYR A 134 -22.85 5.44 12.80
C TYR A 134 -24.17 6.04 13.31
N ALA A 135 -24.05 6.98 14.23
CA ALA A 135 -25.08 7.96 14.56
C ALA A 135 -24.46 9.37 14.44
N ALA A 136 -25.28 10.39 14.19
CA ALA A 136 -24.80 11.78 14.10
C ALA A 136 -24.07 12.27 15.37
N ASN A 137 -24.46 11.72 16.52
CA ASN A 137 -23.76 11.86 17.80
C ASN A 137 -23.89 10.54 18.57
N ILE A 138 -22.84 9.70 18.53
CA ILE A 138 -22.76 8.49 19.38
C ILE A 138 -22.72 8.85 20.87
N SER A 139 -23.06 7.89 21.74
CA SER A 139 -23.13 8.10 23.19
C SER A 139 -21.77 8.42 23.82
N ALA A 140 -21.79 9.01 25.02
CA ALA A 140 -20.57 9.28 25.78
C ALA A 140 -19.78 8.00 26.11
N ASP A 141 -20.48 6.88 26.35
CA ASP A 141 -19.87 5.59 26.66
C ASP A 141 -19.18 4.98 25.45
N GLU A 142 -19.80 5.06 24.26
CA GLU A 142 -19.17 4.64 23.00
C GLU A 142 -17.89 5.44 22.70
N LYS A 143 -17.91 6.75 22.93
CA LYS A 143 -16.73 7.62 22.73
C LYS A 143 -15.59 7.28 23.69
N VAL A 144 -15.93 7.02 24.96
CA VAL A 144 -14.94 6.56 25.95
C VAL A 144 -14.41 5.18 25.59
N ALA A 145 -15.27 4.24 25.19
CA ALA A 145 -14.88 2.90 24.79
C ALA A 145 -13.97 2.90 23.55
N GLY A 146 -14.24 3.74 22.56
CA GLY A 146 -13.39 3.91 21.38
C GLY A 146 -12.02 4.53 21.70
N LEU A 147 -11.96 5.59 22.51
CA LEU A 147 -10.70 6.13 23.01
C LEU A 147 -9.90 5.08 23.80
N SER A 148 -10.58 4.31 24.65
CA SER A 148 -9.98 3.26 25.49
C SER A 148 -9.43 2.11 24.65
N LYS A 149 -10.18 1.68 23.61
CA LYS A 149 -9.72 0.65 22.66
C LYS A 149 -8.49 1.14 21.90
N PHE A 150 -8.54 2.33 21.30
CA PHE A 150 -7.38 2.86 20.56
C PHE A 150 -6.15 3.02 21.46
N TRP A 151 -6.30 3.56 22.67
CA TRP A 151 -5.20 3.66 23.64
C TRP A 151 -4.62 2.28 24.00
N SER A 152 -5.47 1.29 24.32
CA SER A 152 -5.01 -0.07 24.66
C SER A 152 -4.30 -0.74 23.49
N GLU A 153 -4.90 -0.71 22.30
CA GLU A 153 -4.32 -1.28 21.08
C GLU A 153 -2.98 -0.64 20.76
N ALA A 154 -2.86 0.69 20.83
CA ALA A 154 -1.59 1.37 20.64
C ALA A 154 -0.57 1.01 21.74
N LYS A 155 -0.99 0.97 23.02
CA LYS A 155 -0.12 0.64 24.15
C LYS A 155 0.62 -0.69 23.93
N TYR A 156 -0.08 -1.73 23.51
CA TYR A 156 0.51 -3.04 23.27
C TYR A 156 1.15 -3.17 21.88
N ASN A 157 0.49 -2.71 20.81
CA ASN A 157 0.85 -3.05 19.44
C ASN A 157 1.70 -1.98 18.71
N PHE A 158 1.67 -0.70 19.12
CA PHE A 158 2.38 0.37 18.39
C PHE A 158 3.90 0.28 18.52
N VAL A 159 4.61 -0.22 17.51
CA VAL A 159 6.02 -0.61 17.60
C VAL A 159 6.98 0.55 17.93
N ASN A 160 6.67 1.79 17.51
CA ASN A 160 7.58 2.94 17.46
C ASN A 160 7.57 3.88 18.69
N PHE A 161 7.18 3.43 19.89
CA PHE A 161 7.21 4.30 21.10
C PHE A 161 8.61 4.85 21.44
N ASP A 162 9.69 4.18 21.01
CA ASP A 162 11.08 4.64 21.16
C ASP A 162 11.40 5.92 20.36
N LEU A 163 10.64 6.20 19.30
CA LEU A 163 10.76 7.43 18.50
C LEU A 163 10.08 8.65 19.15
N ILE A 164 9.29 8.43 20.21
CA ILE A 164 8.53 9.46 20.93
C ILE A 164 8.74 9.37 22.46
N PRO A 165 9.99 9.34 22.96
CA PRO A 165 10.30 8.99 24.35
C PRO A 165 9.72 9.96 25.39
N ASN A 166 9.38 11.19 24.98
CA ASN A 166 8.79 12.21 25.83
C ASN A 166 7.25 12.10 25.95
N LEU A 167 6.60 11.19 25.22
CA LEU A 167 5.15 11.01 25.27
C LEU A 167 4.74 10.12 26.44
N ASN A 168 4.21 10.72 27.51
CA ASN A 168 3.43 9.98 28.50
C ASN A 168 2.02 9.69 27.95
N PHE A 169 1.88 8.58 27.23
CA PHE A 169 0.65 8.21 26.54
C PHE A 169 -0.53 7.93 27.49
N ASP A 170 -0.27 7.52 28.74
CA ASP A 170 -1.32 7.25 29.72
C ASP A 170 -1.88 8.57 30.29
N SER A 171 -1.00 9.52 30.62
CA SER A 171 -1.41 10.88 30.98
C SER A 171 -2.16 11.58 29.83
N LEU A 172 -1.73 11.37 28.57
CA LEU A 172 -2.46 11.88 27.41
C LEU A 172 -3.87 11.28 27.33
N TYR A 173 -4.00 9.96 27.50
CA TYR A 173 -5.31 9.28 27.51
C TYR A 173 -6.24 9.85 28.58
N PHE A 174 -5.76 10.01 29.82
CA PHE A 174 -6.52 10.65 30.89
C PHE A 174 -6.95 12.09 30.55
N ALA A 175 -6.08 12.87 29.90
CA ALA A 175 -6.39 14.24 29.47
C ALA A 175 -7.43 14.31 28.32
N TYR A 176 -7.66 13.22 27.58
CA TYR A 176 -8.64 13.16 26.49
C TYR A 176 -9.98 12.55 26.91
N LEU A 177 -10.04 11.77 28.00
CA LEU A 177 -11.29 11.21 28.55
C LEU A 177 -12.43 12.23 28.75
N PRO A 178 -12.24 13.42 29.39
CA PRO A 178 -13.31 14.41 29.48
C PRO A 178 -13.64 15.01 28.11
N LYS A 179 -12.62 15.35 27.32
CA LYS A 179 -12.77 15.95 25.98
C LYS A 179 -13.65 15.10 25.06
N VAL A 180 -13.41 13.78 24.98
CA VAL A 180 -14.22 12.90 24.11
C VAL A 180 -15.67 12.84 24.56
N ARG A 181 -15.95 12.76 25.87
CA ARG A 181 -17.32 12.77 26.42
C ARG A 181 -18.08 14.04 26.07
N GLU A 182 -17.40 15.18 26.04
CA GLU A 182 -18.01 16.49 25.82
C GLU A 182 -18.33 16.81 24.36
N THR A 183 -17.74 16.11 23.39
CA THR A 183 -18.00 16.29 21.95
C THR A 183 -19.49 16.22 21.60
N LYS A 184 -19.96 17.07 20.67
CA LYS A 184 -21.40 17.22 20.35
C LYS A 184 -21.83 16.42 19.12
N SER A 185 -20.89 15.91 18.35
CA SER A 185 -21.13 15.07 17.19
C SER A 185 -20.08 13.97 17.05
N THR A 186 -20.39 12.98 16.22
CA THR A 186 -19.42 11.93 15.81
C THR A 186 -18.29 12.52 14.95
N TYR A 187 -18.52 13.66 14.27
CA TYR A 187 -17.48 14.42 13.57
C TYR A 187 -16.46 15.03 14.54
N ASP A 188 -16.91 15.71 15.60
CA ASP A 188 -16.03 16.29 16.62
C ASP A 188 -15.22 15.21 17.33
N TYR A 189 -15.87 14.07 17.63
CA TYR A 189 -15.21 12.89 18.17
C TYR A 189 -14.15 12.33 17.22
N TYR A 190 -14.45 12.16 15.94
CA TYR A 190 -13.47 11.75 14.92
C TYR A 190 -12.26 12.71 14.84
N ARG A 191 -12.50 14.03 14.85
CA ARG A 191 -11.44 15.06 14.83
C ARG A 191 -10.55 14.93 16.06
N LEU A 192 -11.13 14.81 17.25
CA LEU A 192 -10.39 14.68 18.50
C LEU A 192 -9.63 13.35 18.62
N MET A 193 -10.19 12.24 18.10
CA MET A 193 -9.48 10.96 17.99
C MET A 193 -8.30 11.04 17.01
N SER A 194 -8.44 11.81 15.92
CA SER A 194 -7.35 12.06 14.98
C SER A 194 -6.23 12.90 15.60
N GLU A 195 -6.57 13.90 16.42
CA GLU A 195 -5.62 14.72 17.20
C GLU A 195 -4.87 13.89 18.25
N PHE A 196 -5.57 13.00 18.96
CA PHE A 196 -4.98 12.04 19.90
C PHE A 196 -4.01 11.09 19.18
N CYS A 197 -4.43 10.53 18.05
CA CYS A 197 -3.63 9.65 17.20
C CYS A 197 -2.36 10.35 16.68
N ALA A 198 -2.45 11.62 16.28
CA ALA A 198 -1.32 12.39 15.76
C ALA A 198 -0.18 12.54 16.79
N GLN A 199 -0.45 12.42 18.10
CA GLN A 199 0.59 12.45 19.13
C GLN A 199 1.56 11.25 19.04
N LEU A 200 1.14 10.15 18.39
CA LEU A 200 2.00 8.99 18.14
C LEU A 200 3.03 9.21 17.02
N LYS A 201 2.92 10.31 16.25
CA LYS A 201 3.88 10.74 15.21
C LYS A 201 4.33 9.58 14.31
N ASP A 202 3.35 8.87 13.77
CA ASP A 202 3.59 7.71 12.91
C ASP A 202 2.54 7.65 11.82
N GLY A 203 2.97 7.76 10.56
CA GLY A 203 2.02 7.89 9.46
C GLY A 203 1.38 6.58 8.99
N HIS A 204 1.78 5.43 9.52
CA HIS A 204 1.05 4.15 9.46
C HIS A 204 0.05 3.96 10.62
N THR A 205 -0.02 4.94 11.53
CA THR A 205 -0.93 4.96 12.67
C THR A 205 -1.93 6.11 12.48
N ASN A 206 -3.20 5.78 12.19
CA ASN A 206 -4.20 6.75 11.75
C ASN A 206 -5.59 6.43 12.32
N VAL A 207 -6.47 7.44 12.34
CA VAL A 207 -7.92 7.28 12.54
C VAL A 207 -8.64 7.75 11.27
N PHE A 208 -9.64 7.00 10.83
CA PHE A 208 -10.45 7.27 9.64
C PHE A 208 -11.88 7.58 10.04
N ALA A 209 -12.51 8.51 9.32
CA ALA A 209 -13.91 8.84 9.50
C ALA A 209 -14.80 7.69 9.00
N PRO A 210 -16.01 7.50 9.56
CA PRO A 210 -17.00 6.59 9.02
C PRO A 210 -17.46 7.07 7.63
N ASP A 211 -17.92 6.16 6.78
CA ASP A 211 -18.36 6.47 5.42
C ASP A 211 -19.42 7.60 5.38
N ALA A 212 -20.28 7.66 6.39
CA ALA A 212 -21.31 8.68 6.57
C ALA A 212 -20.78 10.13 6.78
N LEU A 213 -19.48 10.31 7.06
CA LEU A 213 -18.81 11.62 7.18
C LEU A 213 -17.84 11.91 6.00
N THR A 214 -17.90 11.10 4.94
CA THR A 214 -16.98 11.19 3.79
C THR A 214 -17.03 12.55 3.08
N ASN A 215 -18.20 13.18 3.01
CA ASN A 215 -18.38 14.46 2.32
C ASN A 215 -17.95 15.65 3.20
N GLU A 216 -18.03 15.47 4.52
CA GLU A 216 -17.76 16.43 5.59
C GLU A 216 -16.24 16.52 5.89
N VAL A 217 -15.53 15.40 5.70
CA VAL A 217 -14.10 15.27 6.00
C VAL A 217 -13.24 15.34 4.73
N TYR A 218 -13.61 14.61 3.67
CA TYR A 218 -12.71 14.33 2.55
C TYR A 218 -13.01 15.13 1.27
N SER A 219 -13.99 16.04 1.24
CA SER A 219 -14.27 16.88 0.07
C SER A 219 -13.16 17.91 -0.17
N ARG A 220 -12.81 18.17 -1.44
CA ARG A 220 -11.75 19.13 -1.82
C ARG A 220 -11.96 19.66 -3.25
N PRO A 221 -11.51 20.88 -3.60
CA PRO A 221 -11.43 21.32 -4.97
C PRO A 221 -10.58 20.38 -5.84
N LEU A 222 -10.75 20.44 -7.15
CA LEU A 222 -9.94 19.71 -8.13
C LEU A 222 -8.57 20.37 -8.35
N LEU A 223 -7.89 20.71 -7.25
CA LEU A 223 -6.56 21.28 -7.20
C LEU A 223 -5.61 20.36 -6.43
N ARG A 224 -4.30 20.52 -6.67
CA ARG A 224 -3.23 20.00 -5.81
C ARG A 224 -2.24 21.10 -5.50
N SER A 225 -1.75 21.07 -4.27
CA SER A 225 -0.73 21.97 -3.74
C SER A 225 0.49 21.17 -3.30
N ARG A 226 1.65 21.81 -3.18
CA ARG A 226 2.88 21.21 -2.63
C ARG A 226 3.76 22.29 -2.03
N LEU A 227 4.44 21.99 -0.92
CA LEU A 227 5.53 22.81 -0.42
C LEU A 227 6.79 22.57 -1.28
N ILE A 228 7.22 23.60 -2.01
CA ILE A 228 8.44 23.61 -2.82
C ILE A 228 9.33 24.73 -2.30
N GLU A 229 10.56 24.38 -1.92
CA GLU A 229 11.47 25.23 -1.13
C GLU A 229 10.75 25.75 0.14
N ASN A 230 10.35 27.02 0.16
CA ASN A 230 9.61 27.62 1.27
C ASN A 230 8.20 28.10 0.86
N LYS A 231 7.70 27.73 -0.32
CA LYS A 231 6.46 28.24 -0.94
C LYS A 231 5.46 27.12 -1.16
N VAL A 232 4.20 27.33 -0.81
CA VAL A 232 3.13 26.38 -1.13
C VAL A 232 2.62 26.73 -2.53
N LEU A 233 2.91 25.91 -3.52
CA LEU A 233 2.53 26.16 -4.92
C LEU A 233 1.34 25.31 -5.34
N ILE A 234 0.54 25.82 -6.28
CA ILE A 234 -0.39 25.01 -7.09
C ILE A 234 0.45 24.12 -8.02
N VAL A 235 0.30 22.81 -7.87
CA VAL A 235 1.02 21.79 -8.67
C VAL A 235 0.12 20.87 -9.49
N GLY A 236 -1.20 21.09 -9.41
CA GLY A 236 -2.16 20.43 -10.29
C GLY A 236 -3.47 21.21 -10.33
N VAL A 237 -4.00 21.40 -11.54
CA VAL A 237 -5.34 21.93 -11.80
C VAL A 237 -6.05 20.87 -12.65
N PHE A 238 -7.18 20.37 -12.16
CA PHE A 238 -7.95 19.28 -12.78
C PHE A 238 -9.39 19.70 -13.07
N ASP A 239 -9.62 21.00 -13.18
CA ASP A 239 -10.89 21.65 -13.52
C ASP A 239 -10.61 22.79 -14.50
N LYS A 240 -11.17 22.66 -15.71
CA LYS A 240 -10.97 23.61 -16.81
C LYS A 240 -11.61 24.98 -16.56
N GLU A 241 -12.62 25.06 -15.70
CA GLU A 241 -13.21 26.35 -15.36
C GLU A 241 -12.33 27.13 -14.39
N LEU A 242 -11.57 26.45 -13.52
CA LEU A 242 -10.53 27.09 -12.69
C LEU A 242 -9.36 27.58 -13.54
N GLU A 243 -8.95 26.83 -14.57
CA GLU A 243 -7.94 27.28 -15.54
C GLU A 243 -8.38 28.55 -16.28
N LYS A 244 -9.63 28.58 -16.78
CA LYS A 244 -10.22 29.76 -17.43
C LYS A 244 -10.33 30.98 -16.51
N GLN A 245 -10.53 30.77 -15.20
CA GLN A 245 -10.50 31.84 -14.19
C GLN A 245 -9.07 32.32 -13.85
N GLY A 246 -8.04 31.75 -14.48
CA GLY A 246 -6.65 32.14 -14.31
C GLY A 246 -5.91 31.42 -13.17
N ILE A 247 -6.47 30.34 -12.62
CA ILE A 247 -5.74 29.47 -11.68
C ILE A 247 -4.81 28.57 -12.51
N THR A 248 -3.50 28.66 -12.25
CA THR A 248 -2.46 28.03 -13.08
C THR A 248 -1.34 27.41 -12.23
N LEU A 249 -0.61 26.47 -12.82
CA LEU A 249 0.53 25.82 -12.17
C LEU A 249 1.61 26.83 -11.78
N GLY A 250 2.23 26.65 -10.61
CA GLY A 250 3.33 27.48 -10.13
C GLY A 250 2.92 28.80 -9.47
N GLN A 251 1.61 29.10 -9.43
CA GLN A 251 1.07 30.12 -8.52
C GLN A 251 1.32 29.73 -7.07
N GLU A 252 1.68 30.71 -6.24
CA GLU A 252 1.90 30.55 -4.80
C GLU A 252 0.61 30.81 -4.04
N ILE A 253 0.25 29.92 -3.12
CA ILE A 253 -0.87 30.11 -2.20
C ILE A 253 -0.38 30.99 -1.05
N LEU A 254 -0.90 32.22 -0.95
CA LEU A 254 -0.55 33.14 0.12
C LEU A 254 -1.40 32.88 1.37
N SER A 255 -2.72 32.76 1.19
CA SER A 255 -3.65 32.54 2.29
C SER A 255 -4.79 31.59 1.93
N VAL A 256 -5.31 30.90 2.95
CA VAL A 256 -6.46 29.99 2.89
C VAL A 256 -7.46 30.46 3.94
N ASN A 257 -8.71 30.70 3.52
CA ASN A 257 -9.79 31.25 4.34
C ASN A 257 -9.39 32.51 5.13
N GLY A 258 -8.52 33.35 4.55
CA GLY A 258 -8.02 34.60 5.14
C GLY A 258 -6.85 34.46 6.11
N LEU A 259 -6.37 33.25 6.38
CA LEU A 259 -5.15 33.01 7.18
C LEU A 259 -3.96 32.68 6.27
N PRO A 260 -2.74 33.18 6.54
CA PRO A 260 -1.53 32.79 5.81
C PRO A 260 -1.40 31.26 5.70
N VAL A 261 -1.05 30.73 4.53
CA VAL A 261 -1.23 29.29 4.21
C VAL A 261 -0.59 28.34 5.24
N LYS A 262 0.56 28.71 5.82
CA LYS A 262 1.26 27.91 6.84
C LYS A 262 0.61 28.01 8.22
N GLU A 263 0.09 29.18 8.58
CA GLU A 263 -0.70 29.36 9.80
C GLU A 263 -2.04 28.62 9.72
N TYR A 264 -2.69 28.68 8.54
CA TYR A 264 -3.89 27.87 8.27
C TYR A 264 -3.61 26.37 8.44
N ALA A 265 -2.52 25.87 7.84
CA ALA A 265 -2.13 24.47 7.95
C ALA A 265 -1.82 24.09 9.41
N ALA A 266 -0.95 24.85 10.08
CA ALA A 266 -0.56 24.63 11.47
C ALA A 266 -1.75 24.63 12.45
N LYS A 267 -2.78 25.45 12.20
CA LYS A 267 -3.99 25.54 13.04
C LYS A 267 -5.05 24.48 12.70
N ASN A 268 -5.32 24.23 11.42
CA ASN A 268 -6.53 23.52 10.99
C ASN A 268 -6.29 22.12 10.39
N VAL A 269 -5.05 21.81 10.01
CA VAL A 269 -4.67 20.61 9.24
C VAL A 269 -3.64 19.76 9.99
N THR A 270 -2.48 20.36 10.29
CA THR A 270 -1.31 19.73 10.94
C THR A 270 -1.63 19.01 12.25
N PRO A 271 -2.46 19.53 13.17
CA PRO A 271 -2.75 18.85 14.45
C PRO A 271 -3.45 17.49 14.30
N TYR A 272 -4.02 17.21 13.13
CA TYR A 272 -4.76 15.98 12.82
C TYR A 272 -4.00 15.03 11.89
N GLN A 273 -2.75 15.36 11.51
CA GLN A 273 -1.91 14.48 10.70
C GLN A 273 -0.94 13.73 11.62
N SER A 274 -0.96 12.40 11.56
CA SER A 274 0.12 11.59 12.10
C SER A 274 1.20 11.41 11.02
N ALA A 275 2.45 11.73 11.35
CA ALA A 275 3.59 11.70 10.43
C ALA A 275 4.87 11.31 11.18
N SER A 276 5.71 10.47 10.57
CA SER A 276 6.96 10.00 11.19
C SER A 276 8.15 10.97 11.04
N THR A 277 8.07 11.90 10.10
CA THR A 277 9.15 12.85 9.77
C THR A 277 8.61 14.23 9.44
N PRO A 278 9.42 15.30 9.52
CA PRO A 278 9.02 16.64 9.07
C PRO A 278 8.62 16.67 7.59
N GLN A 279 9.31 15.93 6.71
CA GLN A 279 9.00 15.93 5.28
C GLN A 279 7.67 15.20 4.96
N ASP A 280 7.31 14.16 5.71
CA ASP A 280 5.98 13.51 5.65
C ASP A 280 4.90 14.44 6.21
N GLN A 281 5.19 15.15 7.31
CA GLN A 281 4.30 16.16 7.88
C GLN A 281 3.97 17.26 6.88
N ASP A 282 4.96 17.75 6.13
CA ASP A 282 4.77 18.74 5.06
C ASP A 282 3.90 18.20 3.92
N VAL A 283 4.15 16.97 3.45
CA VAL A 283 3.30 16.31 2.43
C VAL A 283 1.85 16.20 2.89
N ARG A 284 1.63 15.69 4.10
CA ARG A 284 0.28 15.51 4.67
C ARG A 284 -0.43 16.85 4.84
N SER A 285 0.28 17.86 5.35
CA SER A 285 -0.28 19.19 5.62
C SER A 285 -0.55 19.98 4.33
N PHE A 286 0.38 19.98 3.36
CA PHE A 286 0.34 20.88 2.20
C PHE A 286 -0.07 20.23 0.86
N GLU A 287 -0.05 18.91 0.72
CA GLU A 287 -0.43 18.21 -0.54
C GLU A 287 -1.66 17.31 -0.37
N TYR A 288 -1.78 16.57 0.74
CA TYR A 288 -2.90 15.65 0.93
C TYR A 288 -4.13 16.33 1.55
N SER A 289 -3.95 17.08 2.63
CA SER A 289 -5.05 17.53 3.49
C SER A 289 -5.33 19.04 3.45
N LEU A 290 -4.49 19.88 2.82
CA LEU A 290 -4.61 21.35 2.85
C LEU A 290 -6.00 21.87 2.44
N PHE A 291 -6.60 21.25 1.43
CA PHE A 291 -7.89 21.67 0.87
C PHE A 291 -9.07 20.80 1.32
N SER A 292 -8.82 19.76 2.12
CA SER A 292 -9.86 18.83 2.60
C SER A 292 -10.83 19.52 3.57
N GLY A 293 -12.08 19.08 3.60
CA GLY A 293 -13.14 19.62 4.45
C GLY A 293 -14.53 19.28 3.90
N SER A 294 -15.55 20.03 4.35
CA SER A 294 -16.95 19.77 3.99
C SER A 294 -17.30 20.24 2.57
N SER A 295 -18.05 19.45 1.81
CA SER A 295 -18.60 19.90 0.52
C SER A 295 -19.55 21.09 0.61
N ALA A 296 -20.11 21.37 1.80
CA ALA A 296 -20.95 22.54 2.04
C ALA A 296 -20.15 23.85 2.22
N GLU A 297 -18.82 23.75 2.39
CA GLU A 297 -17.95 24.90 2.63
C GLU A 297 -17.01 25.12 1.44
N PRO A 298 -17.19 26.21 0.67
CA PRO A 298 -16.19 26.66 -0.29
C PRO A 298 -14.87 27.03 0.40
N ILE A 299 -13.75 26.86 -0.30
CA ILE A 299 -12.43 27.30 0.16
C ILE A 299 -12.06 28.62 -0.52
N LYS A 300 -11.64 29.61 0.28
CA LYS A 300 -11.16 30.90 -0.22
C LYS A 300 -9.64 30.88 -0.29
N LEU A 301 -9.07 31.09 -1.48
CA LEU A 301 -7.63 31.12 -1.73
C LEU A 301 -7.19 32.50 -2.20
N GLU A 302 -6.13 33.04 -1.62
CA GLU A 302 -5.35 34.15 -2.20
C GLU A 302 -4.12 33.55 -2.88
N LEU A 303 -3.97 33.79 -4.19
CA LEU A 303 -2.89 33.26 -5.01
C LEU A 303 -2.02 34.40 -5.54
N ALA A 304 -0.71 34.18 -5.66
CA ALA A 304 0.24 35.07 -6.33
C ALA A 304 0.90 34.39 -7.52
N ASP A 305 0.99 35.10 -8.64
CA ASP A 305 1.68 34.60 -9.84
C ASP A 305 3.22 34.75 -9.75
N ALA A 306 3.92 34.45 -10.85
CA ALA A 306 5.38 34.57 -10.90
C ALA A 306 5.89 36.02 -10.78
N ALA A 307 5.06 37.02 -11.09
CA ALA A 307 5.35 38.45 -10.95
C ALA A 307 4.86 39.03 -9.60
N GLY A 308 4.30 38.21 -8.72
CA GLY A 308 3.75 38.64 -7.42
C GLY A 308 2.37 39.31 -7.51
N ARG A 309 1.71 39.28 -8.67
CA ARG A 309 0.34 39.81 -8.83
C ARG A 309 -0.62 38.87 -8.09
N LYS A 310 -1.48 39.46 -7.26
CA LYS A 310 -2.39 38.73 -6.36
C LYS A 310 -3.80 38.64 -6.93
N SER A 311 -4.42 37.47 -6.78
CA SER A 311 -5.82 37.20 -7.11
C SER A 311 -6.48 36.42 -5.98
N THR A 312 -7.78 36.61 -5.76
CA THR A 312 -8.56 35.87 -4.74
C THR A 312 -9.66 35.07 -5.40
N TYR A 313 -9.81 33.81 -4.99
CA TYR A 313 -10.77 32.85 -5.52
C TYR A 313 -11.59 32.23 -4.40
N THR A 314 -12.88 31.99 -4.65
CA THR A 314 -13.74 31.15 -3.80
C THR A 314 -14.10 29.91 -4.60
N ILE A 315 -13.69 28.74 -4.14
CA ILE A 315 -13.70 27.50 -4.92
C ILE A 315 -14.52 26.44 -4.18
N ASN A 316 -15.46 25.81 -4.88
CA ASN A 316 -16.28 24.75 -4.30
C ASN A 316 -15.47 23.46 -4.08
N ARG A 317 -15.78 22.73 -3.00
CA ARG A 317 -15.19 21.43 -2.72
C ARG A 317 -16.02 20.33 -3.40
N ILE A 318 -15.37 19.47 -4.17
CA ILE A 318 -16.01 18.33 -4.84
C ILE A 318 -15.99 17.11 -3.91
N LYS A 319 -17.15 16.47 -3.75
CA LYS A 319 -17.31 15.24 -2.95
C LYS A 319 -16.42 14.12 -3.49
N PRO A 320 -15.93 13.18 -2.67
CA PRO A 320 -15.09 12.08 -3.15
C PRO A 320 -15.70 11.26 -4.28
N ALA A 321 -17.01 10.98 -4.24
CA ALA A 321 -17.73 10.23 -5.27
C ALA A 321 -17.86 10.97 -6.62
N ASP A 322 -17.86 12.31 -6.60
CA ASP A 322 -18.08 13.15 -7.79
C ASP A 322 -16.77 13.52 -8.51
N ARG A 323 -15.63 12.93 -8.10
CA ARG A 323 -14.31 13.27 -8.66
C ARG A 323 -14.04 12.57 -9.99
N PRO A 324 -13.54 13.29 -11.01
CA PRO A 324 -13.07 12.64 -12.22
C PRO A 324 -11.81 11.80 -11.93
N VAL A 325 -11.69 10.67 -12.64
CA VAL A 325 -10.42 9.94 -12.74
C VAL A 325 -9.42 10.83 -13.48
N ILE A 326 -8.27 11.09 -12.87
CA ILE A 326 -7.23 11.94 -13.46
C ILE A 326 -6.43 11.11 -14.48
N PRO A 327 -6.34 11.52 -15.76
CA PRO A 327 -5.53 10.84 -16.76
C PRO A 327 -4.05 10.77 -16.36
N GLY A 328 -3.38 9.66 -16.67
CA GLY A 328 -1.96 9.45 -16.34
C GLY A 328 -1.69 8.97 -14.90
N ALA A 329 -2.70 8.85 -14.04
CA ALA A 329 -2.56 8.36 -12.66
C ALA A 329 -2.38 6.83 -12.55
N GLY A 330 -1.79 6.17 -13.55
CA GLY A 330 -1.54 4.73 -13.56
C GLY A 330 -0.39 4.33 -12.62
N PRO A 331 -0.39 3.10 -12.08
CA PRO A 331 0.65 2.62 -11.16
C PRO A 331 2.03 2.42 -11.82
N PHE A 332 2.10 2.52 -13.15
CA PHE A 332 3.31 2.35 -13.95
C PHE A 332 3.30 3.30 -15.15
N GLU A 333 4.43 3.94 -15.43
CA GLU A 333 4.70 4.70 -16.65
C GLU A 333 6.11 4.35 -17.17
N PHE A 334 6.27 4.19 -18.48
CA PHE A 334 7.56 3.95 -19.13
C PHE A 334 7.75 4.89 -20.33
N LYS A 335 8.93 5.51 -20.41
CA LYS A 335 9.36 6.36 -21.53
C LYS A 335 10.84 6.09 -21.84
N MET A 336 11.19 6.04 -23.12
CA MET A 336 12.59 6.14 -23.54
C MET A 336 12.96 7.62 -23.71
N LEU A 337 13.95 8.09 -22.94
CA LEU A 337 14.43 9.46 -22.98
C LEU A 337 15.60 9.63 -23.97
N LYS A 338 15.94 10.88 -24.29
CA LYS A 338 17.13 11.23 -25.08
C LYS A 338 18.38 10.64 -24.41
N GLY A 339 19.27 10.06 -25.21
CA GLY A 339 20.44 9.33 -24.71
C GLY A 339 20.16 7.88 -24.34
N ASN A 340 19.07 7.28 -24.86
CA ASN A 340 18.70 5.87 -24.65
C ASN A 340 18.55 5.49 -23.17
N VAL A 341 17.93 6.36 -22.37
CA VAL A 341 17.67 6.13 -20.93
C VAL A 341 16.21 5.74 -20.73
N ALA A 342 15.96 4.59 -20.10
CA ALA A 342 14.62 4.16 -19.73
C ALA A 342 14.18 4.87 -18.44
N TYR A 343 13.25 5.81 -18.56
CA TYR A 343 12.56 6.39 -17.42
C TYR A 343 11.32 5.56 -17.08
N ILE A 344 11.20 5.17 -15.81
CA ILE A 344 10.16 4.26 -15.33
C ILE A 344 9.58 4.83 -14.03
N ALA A 345 8.38 5.43 -14.10
CA ALA A 345 7.67 5.82 -12.89
C ALA A 345 6.91 4.62 -12.32
N LEU A 346 7.28 4.22 -11.11
CA LEU A 346 6.63 3.17 -10.35
C LEU A 346 5.70 3.87 -9.34
N ASN A 347 4.48 4.22 -9.74
CA ASN A 347 3.61 5.14 -8.98
C ASN A 347 2.75 4.48 -7.89
N GLY A 348 2.64 3.15 -7.85
CA GLY A 348 1.87 2.44 -6.82
C GLY A 348 2.12 0.94 -6.80
N PHE A 349 2.11 0.34 -5.62
CA PHE A 349 2.30 -1.11 -5.39
C PHE A 349 1.06 -1.78 -4.77
N ASP A 350 -0.12 -1.16 -4.86
CA ASP A 350 -1.38 -1.67 -4.30
C ASP A 350 -1.77 -3.08 -4.80
N ASN A 351 -1.28 -3.43 -6.00
CA ASN A 351 -1.42 -4.74 -6.61
C ASN A 351 -0.27 -4.99 -7.61
N ASP A 352 -0.22 -6.19 -8.18
CA ASP A 352 0.87 -6.64 -9.04
C ASP A 352 0.98 -5.93 -10.40
N SER A 353 0.00 -5.10 -10.81
CA SER A 353 -0.03 -4.47 -12.13
C SER A 353 1.22 -3.65 -12.48
N CYS A 354 1.86 -3.03 -11.48
CA CYS A 354 3.12 -2.30 -11.66
C CYS A 354 4.26 -3.25 -12.10
N ALA A 355 4.46 -4.36 -11.37
CA ALA A 355 5.46 -5.37 -11.72
C ALA A 355 5.13 -6.08 -13.05
N LYS A 356 3.85 -6.34 -13.33
CA LYS A 356 3.41 -6.91 -14.62
C LYS A 356 3.70 -5.96 -15.79
N ALA A 357 3.46 -4.66 -15.61
CA ALA A 357 3.74 -3.67 -16.63
C ALA A 357 5.25 -3.51 -16.84
N PHE A 358 6.07 -3.53 -15.78
CA PHE A 358 7.52 -3.58 -15.89
C PHE A 358 7.99 -4.82 -16.68
N ALA A 359 7.57 -6.02 -16.28
CA ALA A 359 7.94 -7.28 -16.94
C ALA A 359 7.53 -7.29 -18.43
N LYS A 360 6.32 -6.83 -18.75
CA LYS A 360 5.82 -6.71 -20.14
C LYS A 360 6.67 -5.77 -20.99
N ASN A 361 7.14 -4.65 -20.42
CA ASN A 361 7.97 -3.67 -21.13
C ASN A 361 9.48 -4.00 -21.05
N PHE A 362 9.89 -5.00 -20.26
CA PHE A 362 11.29 -5.33 -20.05
C PHE A 362 12.10 -5.62 -21.34
N PRO A 363 11.54 -6.25 -22.39
CA PRO A 363 12.25 -6.42 -23.67
C PRO A 363 12.65 -5.11 -24.36
N GLU A 364 12.00 -3.99 -24.06
CA GLU A 364 12.37 -2.66 -24.56
C GLU A 364 13.25 -1.91 -23.54
N ILE A 365 12.88 -1.95 -22.26
CA ILE A 365 13.67 -1.37 -21.16
C ILE A 365 15.11 -1.90 -21.14
N SER A 366 15.31 -3.20 -21.38
CA SER A 366 16.63 -3.84 -21.39
C SER A 366 17.57 -3.35 -22.49
N LYS A 367 17.05 -2.69 -23.54
CA LYS A 367 17.86 -2.07 -24.60
C LYS A 367 18.47 -0.73 -24.17
N ALA A 368 17.87 -0.05 -23.18
CA ALA A 368 18.34 1.23 -22.67
C ALA A 368 19.76 1.11 -22.11
N ASP A 369 20.54 2.19 -22.20
CA ASP A 369 21.90 2.29 -21.66
C ASP A 369 21.94 2.61 -20.17
N ALA A 370 20.84 3.14 -19.62
CA ALA A 370 20.60 3.24 -18.18
C ALA A 370 19.09 3.19 -17.87
N ILE A 371 18.75 2.87 -16.61
CA ILE A 371 17.39 2.99 -16.06
C ILE A 371 17.34 4.12 -15.02
N ILE A 372 16.29 4.93 -15.06
CA ILE A 372 15.86 5.79 -13.95
C ILE A 372 14.51 5.28 -13.46
N PHE A 373 14.48 4.70 -12.26
CA PHE A 373 13.23 4.41 -11.55
C PHE A 373 12.80 5.65 -10.79
N ASP A 374 11.54 6.05 -10.91
CA ASP A 374 10.96 7.13 -10.12
C ASP A 374 9.89 6.60 -9.17
N VAL A 375 10.14 6.72 -7.86
CA VAL A 375 9.20 6.39 -6.78
C VAL A 375 8.79 7.64 -5.98
N ARG A 376 9.07 8.86 -6.46
CA ARG A 376 8.75 10.14 -5.78
C ARG A 376 7.26 10.37 -5.56
N ASN A 377 6.38 9.64 -6.25
CA ASN A 377 4.92 9.72 -6.09
C ASN A 377 4.27 8.43 -5.53
N ASN A 378 5.06 7.44 -5.12
CA ASN A 378 4.56 6.11 -4.73
C ASN A 378 4.31 5.98 -3.22
N GLY A 379 3.04 5.86 -2.83
CA GLY A 379 2.61 5.67 -1.44
C GLY A 379 2.78 4.25 -0.88
N GLY A 380 3.29 3.30 -1.68
CA GLY A 380 3.51 1.92 -1.29
C GLY A 380 2.40 0.97 -1.72
N GLY A 381 2.06 0.01 -0.85
CA GLY A 381 1.28 -1.19 -1.17
C GLY A 381 2.00 -2.45 -0.69
N SER A 382 2.22 -3.44 -1.56
CA SER A 382 2.97 -4.67 -1.22
C SER A 382 4.45 -4.57 -1.62
N SER A 383 5.36 -4.80 -0.67
CA SER A 383 6.82 -4.74 -0.86
C SER A 383 7.31 -5.72 -1.93
N SER A 384 6.64 -6.87 -2.09
CA SER A 384 6.94 -7.84 -3.15
C SER A 384 6.90 -7.22 -4.55
N VAL A 385 5.94 -6.34 -4.86
CA VAL A 385 5.79 -5.73 -6.19
C VAL A 385 7.06 -4.96 -6.58
N GLY A 386 7.65 -4.22 -5.63
CA GLY A 386 8.91 -3.53 -5.83
C GLY A 386 10.10 -4.50 -5.91
N TRP A 387 10.17 -5.50 -5.02
CA TRP A 387 11.24 -6.49 -5.01
C TRP A 387 11.30 -7.32 -6.30
N ASN A 388 10.16 -7.63 -6.91
CA ASN A 388 10.05 -8.33 -8.19
C ASN A 388 10.72 -7.56 -9.32
N ILE A 389 10.59 -6.24 -9.32
CA ILE A 389 11.26 -5.35 -10.27
C ILE A 389 12.78 -5.34 -10.01
N LEU A 390 13.19 -5.30 -8.74
CA LEU A 390 14.60 -5.39 -8.35
C LEU A 390 15.26 -6.75 -8.68
N SER A 391 14.49 -7.85 -8.77
CA SER A 391 15.00 -9.19 -9.11
C SER A 391 15.71 -9.22 -10.48
N TYR A 392 15.37 -8.29 -11.38
CA TYR A 392 16.01 -8.13 -12.69
C TYR A 392 17.39 -7.47 -12.61
N LEU A 393 17.81 -6.93 -11.47
CA LEU A 393 19.07 -6.17 -11.32
C LEU A 393 20.22 -6.99 -10.71
N ILE A 394 19.96 -8.25 -10.35
CA ILE A 394 20.89 -9.12 -9.59
C ILE A 394 21.01 -10.51 -10.20
N ASP A 395 22.20 -11.09 -10.13
CA ASP A 395 22.53 -12.44 -10.61
C ASP A 395 22.50 -13.50 -9.48
N LYS A 396 22.54 -13.06 -8.22
CA LYS A 396 22.68 -13.91 -7.02
C LYS A 396 21.77 -13.44 -5.90
N ALA A 397 21.30 -14.41 -5.11
CA ALA A 397 20.46 -14.14 -3.95
C ALA A 397 21.22 -13.36 -2.86
N GLN A 398 20.57 -12.36 -2.27
CA GLN A 398 21.21 -11.50 -1.26
C GLN A 398 20.20 -10.81 -0.32
N PRO A 399 20.59 -10.52 0.94
CA PRO A 399 19.75 -9.77 1.89
C PRO A 399 19.38 -8.38 1.38
N ILE A 400 18.12 -7.97 1.55
CA ILE A 400 17.60 -6.67 1.09
C ILE A 400 16.96 -5.81 2.18
N SER A 401 16.42 -6.43 3.23
CA SER A 401 15.82 -5.71 4.35
C SER A 401 15.84 -6.56 5.61
N ALA A 402 15.64 -5.92 6.75
CA ALA A 402 15.34 -6.55 8.02
C ALA A 402 14.11 -5.89 8.64
N TRP A 403 13.41 -6.58 9.53
CA TRP A 403 12.25 -6.03 10.21
C TRP A 403 12.09 -6.64 11.59
N TYR A 404 11.36 -5.95 12.47
CA TYR A 404 10.91 -6.52 13.73
C TYR A 404 9.51 -6.04 14.13
N THR A 405 8.89 -6.81 15.02
CA THR A 405 7.65 -6.50 15.74
C THR A 405 7.87 -6.80 17.23
N ARG A 406 6.90 -6.43 18.06
CA ARG A 406 6.93 -6.74 19.50
C ARG A 406 6.59 -8.20 19.74
N ASP A 407 7.37 -8.84 20.59
CA ASP A 407 7.09 -10.17 21.12
C ASP A 407 6.69 -10.01 22.60
N TYR A 408 5.46 -9.53 22.80
CA TYR A 408 4.91 -9.24 24.12
C TYR A 408 4.52 -10.53 24.86
N LYS A 409 5.24 -10.82 25.94
CA LYS A 409 4.98 -11.95 26.83
C LYS A 409 4.46 -11.41 28.17
N PRO A 410 3.16 -11.61 28.51
CA PRO A 410 2.59 -11.12 29.77
C PRO A 410 3.32 -11.64 31.01
N SER A 411 3.77 -12.91 30.98
CA SER A 411 4.57 -13.52 32.04
C SER A 411 5.90 -12.81 32.26
N TYR A 412 6.56 -12.28 31.22
CA TYR A 412 7.82 -11.55 31.36
C TYR A 412 7.61 -10.29 32.18
N ARG A 413 6.49 -9.56 32.00
CA ARG A 413 6.16 -8.41 32.84
C ARG A 413 5.90 -8.82 34.29
N ALA A 414 5.21 -9.94 34.52
CA ALA A 414 4.97 -10.48 35.87
C ALA A 414 6.28 -10.91 36.57
N TRP A 415 7.24 -11.44 35.80
CA TRP A 415 8.58 -11.82 36.26
C TRP A 415 9.59 -10.66 36.26
N GLN A 416 9.17 -9.44 35.91
CA GLN A 416 10.03 -8.25 35.77
C GLN A 416 11.17 -8.40 34.73
N ASN A 417 11.03 -9.34 33.79
CA ASN A 417 11.94 -9.52 32.67
C ASN A 417 11.67 -8.48 31.55
N PRO A 418 12.71 -8.03 30.83
CA PRO A 418 12.54 -7.16 29.68
C PRO A 418 11.73 -7.85 28.57
N GLN A 419 10.86 -7.09 27.90
CA GLN A 419 10.11 -7.58 26.75
C GLN A 419 11.04 -7.79 25.55
N GLN A 420 10.64 -8.68 24.63
CA GLN A 420 11.43 -9.04 23.46
C GLN A 420 10.83 -8.46 22.18
N ASN A 421 11.63 -8.47 21.11
CA ASN A 421 11.18 -8.24 19.75
C ASN A 421 11.36 -9.54 18.95
N PHE A 422 10.43 -9.82 18.04
CA PHE A 422 10.56 -10.87 17.03
C PHE A 422 10.83 -10.23 15.68
N GLY A 423 11.73 -10.78 14.87
CA GLY A 423 12.12 -10.18 13.60
C GLY A 423 12.95 -11.11 12.72
N SER A 424 13.10 -10.73 11.46
CA SER A 424 13.86 -11.50 10.45
C SER A 424 14.45 -10.59 9.37
N GLY A 425 15.40 -11.11 8.61
CA GLY A 425 15.79 -10.57 7.32
C GLY A 425 14.91 -11.08 6.17
N ASN A 426 14.87 -10.33 5.07
CA ASN A 426 14.38 -10.79 3.77
C ASN A 426 15.56 -10.87 2.78
N SER A 427 15.54 -11.89 1.92
CA SER A 427 16.55 -12.10 0.87
C SER A 427 15.88 -12.10 -0.50
N LEU A 428 16.37 -11.26 -1.41
CA LEU A 428 15.88 -11.22 -2.79
C LEU A 428 16.52 -12.34 -3.59
N GLN A 429 15.71 -13.02 -4.40
CA GLN A 429 16.19 -13.99 -5.39
C GLN A 429 16.37 -13.29 -6.74
N PRO A 430 17.35 -13.70 -7.57
CA PRO A 430 17.47 -13.21 -8.94
C PRO A 430 16.27 -13.68 -9.78
N ASN A 431 15.91 -12.91 -10.81
CA ASN A 431 14.83 -13.25 -11.73
C ASN A 431 15.05 -14.60 -12.46
N GLY A 432 16.31 -15.03 -12.60
CA GLY A 432 16.69 -16.34 -13.16
C GLY A 432 16.60 -16.45 -14.69
N LYS A 433 15.78 -15.62 -15.35
CA LYS A 433 15.68 -15.54 -16.82
C LYS A 433 16.28 -14.27 -17.40
N PHE A 434 16.13 -13.14 -16.70
CA PHE A 434 16.55 -11.82 -17.16
C PHE A 434 17.49 -11.14 -16.17
N LEU A 435 18.44 -10.35 -16.69
CA LEU A 435 19.39 -9.57 -15.90
C LEU A 435 19.72 -8.25 -16.60
N TYR A 436 19.66 -7.15 -15.87
CA TYR A 436 20.07 -5.81 -16.29
C TYR A 436 21.29 -5.35 -15.49
N THR A 437 22.45 -5.31 -16.14
CA THR A 437 23.75 -5.00 -15.51
C THR A 437 24.17 -3.54 -15.64
N LYS A 438 23.62 -2.81 -16.62
CA LYS A 438 23.93 -1.40 -16.89
C LYS A 438 23.49 -0.45 -15.75
N PRO A 439 23.88 0.84 -15.74
CA PRO A 439 23.59 1.77 -14.65
C PRO A 439 22.09 1.95 -14.33
N VAL A 440 21.80 2.11 -13.04
CA VAL A 440 20.45 2.37 -12.52
C VAL A 440 20.50 3.51 -11.50
N ILE A 441 19.53 4.43 -11.56
CA ILE A 441 19.29 5.44 -10.52
C ILE A 441 17.85 5.31 -10.02
N VAL A 442 17.62 5.53 -8.72
CA VAL A 442 16.29 5.63 -8.12
C VAL A 442 16.05 7.07 -7.65
N LEU A 443 14.95 7.69 -8.09
CA LEU A 443 14.49 8.98 -7.60
C LEU A 443 13.54 8.78 -6.40
N THR A 444 13.88 9.39 -5.26
CA THR A 444 13.05 9.37 -4.03
C THR A 444 12.62 10.77 -3.62
N GLY A 445 11.51 10.86 -2.91
CA GLY A 445 11.04 12.11 -2.32
C GLY A 445 10.09 11.87 -1.15
N PRO A 446 9.59 12.91 -0.47
CA PRO A 446 8.87 12.76 0.80
C PRO A 446 7.55 11.96 0.72
N LYS A 447 7.03 11.74 -0.48
CA LYS A 447 5.85 10.89 -0.74
C LYS A 447 6.18 9.44 -1.07
N THR A 448 7.46 9.10 -1.28
CA THR A 448 7.92 7.71 -1.31
C THR A 448 7.64 7.14 0.08
N TYR A 449 6.76 6.14 0.16
CA TYR A 449 6.15 5.71 1.43
C TYR A 449 5.97 4.20 1.51
N SER A 450 5.96 3.64 2.73
CA SER A 450 5.63 2.22 2.95
C SER A 450 6.48 1.27 2.06
N ALA A 451 5.86 0.34 1.33
CA ALA A 451 6.52 -0.54 0.37
C ALA A 451 7.39 0.16 -0.70
N ALA A 452 7.20 1.46 -0.98
CA ALA A 452 8.10 2.22 -1.85
C ALA A 452 9.40 2.64 -1.15
N GLU A 453 9.37 2.81 0.18
CA GLU A 453 10.58 2.91 0.99
C GLU A 453 11.28 1.56 1.08
N ASP A 454 10.54 0.46 1.22
CA ASP A 454 11.13 -0.90 1.18
C ASP A 454 11.84 -1.18 -0.16
N PHE A 455 11.32 -0.67 -1.28
CA PHE A 455 12.00 -0.72 -2.59
C PHE A 455 13.30 0.09 -2.58
N ALA A 456 13.28 1.33 -2.06
CA ALA A 456 14.48 2.18 -2.00
C ALA A 456 15.54 1.62 -1.02
N ALA A 457 15.13 1.12 0.15
CA ALA A 457 16.00 0.48 1.14
C ALA A 457 16.59 -0.84 0.62
N ALA A 458 15.80 -1.64 -0.11
CA ALA A 458 16.30 -2.81 -0.82
C ALA A 458 17.33 -2.40 -1.88
N PHE A 459 17.01 -1.45 -2.77
CA PHE A 459 17.93 -0.99 -3.82
C PHE A 459 19.28 -0.50 -3.28
N LYS A 460 19.29 0.24 -2.15
CA LYS A 460 20.53 0.61 -1.44
C LYS A 460 21.27 -0.62 -0.91
N SER A 461 20.56 -1.55 -0.26
CA SER A 461 21.16 -2.79 0.27
C SER A 461 21.79 -3.66 -0.83
N LEU A 462 21.21 -3.65 -2.04
CA LEU A 462 21.74 -4.32 -3.25
C LEU A 462 22.98 -3.63 -3.84
N ASN A 463 23.31 -2.40 -3.43
CA ASN A 463 24.39 -1.58 -4.00
C ASN A 463 24.35 -1.47 -5.54
N ARG A 464 23.14 -1.42 -6.16
CA ARG A 464 23.00 -1.44 -7.63
C ARG A 464 23.05 -0.09 -8.32
N GLY A 465 23.09 1.01 -7.56
CA GLY A 465 23.27 2.35 -8.09
C GLY A 465 22.98 3.42 -7.04
N LEU A 466 22.71 4.64 -7.50
CA LEU A 466 22.48 5.80 -6.62
C LEU A 466 21.00 6.03 -6.35
N VAL A 467 20.66 6.38 -5.11
CA VAL A 467 19.39 7.03 -4.77
C VAL A 467 19.59 8.55 -4.81
N LEU A 468 18.72 9.27 -5.52
CA LEU A 468 18.82 10.71 -5.74
C LEU A 468 17.48 11.40 -5.43
N GLY A 469 17.53 12.63 -4.95
CA GLY A 469 16.34 13.44 -4.65
C GLY A 469 16.28 13.79 -3.18
N LYS A 470 15.13 13.60 -2.52
CA LYS A 470 14.97 13.86 -1.08
C LYS A 470 14.78 12.58 -0.29
N ALA A 471 14.95 12.68 1.03
CA ALA A 471 14.56 11.63 1.95
C ALA A 471 13.09 11.25 1.75
N SER A 472 12.79 9.96 1.86
CA SER A 472 11.43 9.43 1.82
C SER A 472 10.65 9.75 3.11
N GLY A 473 9.39 9.33 3.20
CA GLY A 473 8.48 9.71 4.28
C GLY A 473 8.88 9.20 5.68
N GLY A 474 9.68 8.13 5.76
CA GLY A 474 10.20 7.59 7.02
C GLY A 474 9.17 6.81 7.82
N SER A 475 8.20 6.18 7.16
CA SER A 475 7.22 5.31 7.80
C SER A 475 6.96 4.14 6.87
N SER A 476 7.69 3.04 7.09
CA SER A 476 7.30 1.72 6.60
C SER A 476 6.99 0.82 7.77
N GLY A 477 6.09 -0.14 7.56
CA GLY A 477 5.61 -1.01 8.61
C GLY A 477 4.34 -1.78 8.23
N GLN A 478 3.78 -2.49 9.21
CA GLN A 478 2.55 -3.25 9.05
C GLN A 478 1.43 -2.63 9.91
N PRO A 479 0.39 -2.02 9.32
CA PRO A 479 -0.71 -1.45 10.09
C PRO A 479 -1.72 -2.54 10.50
N LEU A 480 -1.85 -2.80 11.81
CA LEU A 480 -3.00 -3.50 12.39
C LEU A 480 -4.23 -2.61 12.25
N SER A 481 -5.29 -3.10 11.59
CA SER A 481 -6.55 -2.38 11.45
C SER A 481 -7.54 -2.79 12.55
N ILE A 482 -8.18 -1.80 13.18
CA ILE A 482 -9.19 -2.00 14.24
C ILE A 482 -10.47 -1.20 13.94
N THR A 483 -11.62 -1.72 14.35
CA THR A 483 -12.89 -0.96 14.33
C THR A 483 -13.08 -0.21 15.65
N LEU A 484 -13.63 1.00 15.58
CA LEU A 484 -14.02 1.84 16.72
C LEU A 484 -15.55 2.12 16.67
N PRO A 485 -16.20 2.43 17.80
CA PRO A 485 -17.62 2.78 17.85
C PRO A 485 -18.02 3.92 16.90
N GLY A 486 -19.23 3.85 16.34
CA GLY A 486 -19.76 4.80 15.37
C GLY A 486 -19.31 4.59 13.92
N ASP A 487 -19.00 3.35 13.55
CA ASP A 487 -18.36 2.94 12.28
C ASP A 487 -17.00 3.62 11.97
N LEU A 488 -16.33 4.19 12.98
CA LEU A 488 -14.94 4.66 12.84
C LEU A 488 -14.00 3.46 12.65
N SER A 489 -12.86 3.69 11.99
CA SER A 489 -11.76 2.72 11.97
C SER A 489 -10.44 3.38 12.29
N ALA A 490 -9.48 2.58 12.73
CA ALA A 490 -8.13 3.04 12.99
C ALA A 490 -7.10 2.01 12.54
N ARG A 491 -5.86 2.47 12.35
CA ARG A 491 -4.68 1.66 12.06
C ARG A 491 -3.58 1.98 13.07
N ILE A 492 -2.80 0.98 13.44
CA ILE A 492 -1.65 1.10 14.35
C ILE A 492 -0.47 0.36 13.74
N CYS A 493 0.68 1.02 13.61
CA CYS A 493 1.89 0.40 13.07
C CYS A 493 2.50 -0.62 14.05
N THR A 494 2.57 -1.90 13.66
CA THR A 494 3.02 -3.01 14.53
C THR A 494 4.34 -3.65 14.13
N LYS A 495 4.86 -3.34 12.94
CA LYS A 495 6.14 -3.82 12.39
C LYS A 495 6.98 -2.62 12.01
N ARG A 496 8.28 -2.64 12.29
CA ARG A 496 9.25 -1.63 11.87
C ARG A 496 10.29 -2.26 10.94
N ASP A 497 10.47 -1.65 9.78
CA ASP A 497 11.43 -2.09 8.77
C ASP A 497 12.77 -1.35 8.87
N LYS A 498 13.82 -2.02 8.38
CA LYS A 498 15.23 -1.62 8.41
C LYS A 498 15.92 -2.04 7.11
N LEU A 499 17.04 -1.39 6.79
CA LEU A 499 17.95 -1.90 5.75
C LEU A 499 18.51 -3.28 6.16
N ALA A 500 19.05 -4.03 5.19
CA ALA A 500 19.60 -5.37 5.43
C ALA A 500 20.72 -5.42 6.50
N ASN A 501 21.46 -4.32 6.65
CA ASN A 501 22.51 -4.14 7.65
C ASN A 501 21.99 -3.72 9.05
N GLY A 502 20.68 -3.60 9.24
CA GLY A 502 20.04 -3.18 10.49
C GLY A 502 19.87 -1.66 10.67
N THR A 503 20.36 -0.83 9.74
CA THR A 503 20.16 0.63 9.78
C THR A 503 18.67 0.97 9.74
N ASP A 504 18.20 1.77 10.70
CA ASP A 504 16.84 2.31 10.73
C ASP A 504 16.64 3.39 9.66
N PHE A 505 15.46 3.36 9.03
CA PHE A 505 14.96 4.46 8.20
C PHE A 505 13.56 4.93 8.67
N VAL A 506 12.85 4.15 9.48
CA VAL A 506 11.61 4.60 10.12
C VAL A 506 11.93 5.70 11.14
N GLY A 507 11.20 6.82 11.07
CA GLY A 507 11.49 8.06 11.80
C GLY A 507 12.51 8.99 11.13
N ILE A 508 13.08 8.60 9.98
CA ILE A 508 14.15 9.37 9.28
C ILE A 508 13.82 9.58 7.80
N GLY A 509 13.34 8.54 7.13
CA GLY A 509 13.33 8.39 5.68
C GLY A 509 14.56 7.65 5.18
N VAL A 510 14.42 6.88 4.09
CA VAL A 510 15.53 6.38 3.29
C VAL A 510 16.25 7.60 2.72
N LEU A 511 17.49 7.83 3.18
CA LEU A 511 18.29 8.97 2.76
C LEU A 511 18.86 8.75 1.35
N PRO A 512 18.75 9.73 0.44
CA PRO A 512 19.38 9.66 -0.87
C PRO A 512 20.90 9.77 -0.72
N ASP A 513 21.63 9.13 -1.64
CA ASP A 513 23.08 9.26 -1.76
C ASP A 513 23.48 10.64 -2.31
N LYS A 514 22.57 11.29 -3.04
CA LYS A 514 22.73 12.67 -3.51
C LYS A 514 21.43 13.46 -3.31
N VAL A 515 21.48 14.42 -2.37
CA VAL A 515 20.35 15.31 -2.09
C VAL A 515 20.13 16.27 -3.25
N VAL A 516 18.94 16.25 -3.83
CA VAL A 516 18.42 17.17 -4.85
C VAL A 516 16.96 17.48 -4.50
N GLY A 517 16.44 18.60 -4.97
CA GLY A 517 15.02 18.88 -4.84
C GLY A 517 14.54 19.87 -5.89
N GLN A 518 13.33 19.64 -6.38
CA GLN A 518 12.58 20.61 -7.18
C GLN A 518 12.69 22.03 -6.62
N THR A 519 13.14 22.98 -7.46
CA THR A 519 13.12 24.41 -7.13
C THR A 519 11.84 25.07 -7.64
N VAL A 520 11.44 26.19 -7.03
CA VAL A 520 10.30 27.01 -7.51
C VAL A 520 10.58 27.56 -8.91
N ALA A 521 11.83 27.90 -9.20
CA ALA A 521 12.25 28.45 -10.49
C ALA A 521 12.15 27.42 -11.62
N ASP A 522 12.60 26.18 -11.38
CA ASP A 522 12.52 25.09 -12.35
C ASP A 522 11.08 24.62 -12.53
N PHE A 523 10.31 24.53 -11.43
CA PHE A 523 8.91 24.09 -11.49
C PHE A 523 8.07 25.01 -12.38
N ARG A 524 8.26 26.34 -12.24
CA ARG A 524 7.62 27.35 -13.08
C ARG A 524 8.07 27.33 -14.55
N LYS A 525 9.18 26.68 -14.87
CA LYS A 525 9.68 26.45 -16.24
C LYS A 525 9.28 25.09 -16.81
N GLY A 526 8.59 24.24 -16.04
CA GLY A 526 8.32 22.84 -16.42
C GLY A 526 9.56 21.94 -16.40
N ILE A 527 10.60 22.32 -15.66
CA ILE A 527 11.84 21.55 -15.50
C ILE A 527 11.76 20.71 -14.23
N ASP A 528 12.00 19.41 -14.35
CA ASP A 528 12.14 18.48 -13.24
C ASP A 528 13.59 18.47 -12.74
N THR A 529 13.84 19.13 -11.60
CA THR A 529 15.20 19.33 -11.08
C THR A 529 15.86 18.00 -10.71
N ASP A 530 15.11 17.02 -10.19
CA ASP A 530 15.69 15.74 -9.75
C ASP A 530 16.02 14.84 -10.96
N LEU A 531 15.14 14.81 -11.97
CA LEU A 531 15.36 14.05 -13.20
C LEU A 531 16.56 14.59 -14.00
N GLU A 532 16.67 15.92 -14.17
CA GLU A 532 17.83 16.54 -14.83
C GLU A 532 19.13 16.25 -14.05
N ALA A 533 19.09 16.24 -12.71
CA ALA A 533 20.25 15.89 -11.89
C ALA A 533 20.66 14.41 -12.02
N ALA A 534 19.72 13.48 -12.22
CA ALA A 534 19.99 12.08 -12.52
C ALA A 534 20.54 11.90 -13.96
N LEU A 535 19.94 12.55 -14.96
CA LEU A 535 20.43 12.55 -16.34
C LEU A 535 21.84 13.16 -16.47
N LYS A 536 22.21 14.09 -15.58
CA LYS A 536 23.59 14.61 -15.47
C LYS A 536 24.54 13.62 -14.79
N GLU A 537 24.06 12.83 -13.83
CA GLU A 537 24.88 11.85 -13.13
C GLU A 537 25.22 10.65 -14.02
N LEU A 538 24.28 10.21 -14.88
CA LEU A 538 24.48 9.15 -15.89
C LEU A 538 25.47 9.50 -17.03
N LYS A 539 25.97 10.74 -17.08
CA LYS A 539 26.93 11.22 -18.09
C LYS A 539 28.37 11.34 -17.57
N LYS A 540 28.61 10.95 -16.31
CA LYS A 540 29.93 10.87 -15.70
C LYS A 540 30.51 9.47 -15.87
#